data_AF-A0A355EY83-F1
#
_entry.id   AF-A0A355EY83-F1
#
_cell.length_a   1.000
_cell.length_b   1.000
_cell.length_c   1.000
_cell.angle_alpha   90.00
_cell.angle_beta   90.00
_cell.angle_gamma   90.00
#
_symmetry.space_group_name_H-M   'P 1'
#
loop_
_entity.id
_entity.type
_entity.pdbx_description
1 polymer ?
#
loop_
_entity_poly.entity_id
_entity_poly.type
_entity_poly.pdbx_seq_one_letter_code
_entity_poly.pdbx_strand_id
1 'polypeptide(L)' 'ADVVVWDGDPLELTTWPEHVFIRGTEVPQDTRQLRLRDRYKNFTPGEVPPAYRHGPTPPGATP' A
#
# COMPACT_ATOMS: atom_id res chain seq x y z
N ALA A 1 -1.83 -24.07 -10.34
CA ALA A 1 -3.10 -23.58 -9.75
C ALA A 1 -2.83 -22.24 -9.09
N ASP A 2 -3.85 -21.39 -9.03
CA ASP A 2 -3.83 -20.10 -8.35
C ASP A 2 -4.77 -20.21 -7.14
N VAL A 3 -4.30 -19.82 -5.96
CA VAL A 3 -5.01 -20.03 -4.68
C VAL A 3 -4.80 -18.81 -3.80
N VAL A 4 -5.87 -18.40 -3.12
CA VAL A 4 -5.81 -17.38 -2.06
C VAL A 4 -6.35 -18.00 -0.79
N VAL A 5 -5.59 -17.86 0.30
CA VAL A 5 -6.00 -18.22 1.66
C VAL A 5 -6.48 -16.94 2.34
N TRP A 6 -7.67 -16.98 2.92
CA TRP A 6 -8.34 -15.82 3.50
C TRP A 6 -8.79 -16.13 4.92
N ASP A 7 -8.60 -15.18 5.84
CA ASP A 7 -9.16 -15.28 7.19
C ASP A 7 -10.58 -14.71 7.20
N GLY A 8 -11.58 -15.58 7.38
CA GLY A 8 -12.99 -15.21 7.33
C GLY A 8 -13.57 -15.16 5.91
N ASP A 9 -14.57 -14.30 5.70
CA ASP A 9 -15.25 -14.16 4.42
C ASP A 9 -14.48 -13.21 3.48
N PRO A 10 -14.06 -13.63 2.28
CA PRO A 10 -13.39 -12.78 1.30
C PRO A 10 -14.25 -11.65 0.73
N LEU A 11 -15.57 -11.69 0.93
CA LEU A 11 -16.49 -10.63 0.55
C LEU A 11 -16.70 -9.60 1.66
N GLU A 12 -16.19 -9.86 2.86
CA GLU A 12 -16.21 -8.85 3.91
C GLU A 12 -15.09 -7.83 3.76
N LEU A 13 -15.42 -6.55 3.98
CA LEU A 13 -14.51 -5.44 3.68
C LEU A 13 -13.42 -5.25 4.73
N THR A 14 -13.54 -5.90 5.87
CA THR A 14 -12.62 -5.76 7.02
C THR A 14 -11.65 -6.94 7.17
N THR A 15 -11.81 -7.97 6.35
CA THR A 15 -10.93 -9.15 6.31
C THR A 15 -9.87 -8.98 5.21
N TRP A 16 -8.80 -9.77 5.29
CA TRP A 16 -7.66 -9.65 4.38
C TRP A 16 -7.14 -11.05 4.01
N PRO A 17 -6.55 -11.22 2.82
CA PRO A 17 -5.89 -12.47 2.47
C PRO A 17 -4.66 -12.71 3.36
N GLU A 18 -4.52 -13.94 3.85
CA GLU A 18 -3.34 -14.36 4.62
C GLU A 18 -2.21 -14.80 3.70
N HIS A 19 -2.53 -15.59 2.67
CA HIS A 19 -1.55 -16.10 1.71
C HIS A 19 -2.09 -16.05 0.29
N VAL A 20 -1.21 -15.75 -0.66
CA VAL A 20 -1.54 -15.72 -2.09
C VAL A 20 -0.54 -16.57 -2.85
N PHE A 21 -1.03 -17.52 -3.63
CA PHE A 21 -0.25 -18.40 -4.48
C PHE A 21 -0.64 -18.19 -5.93
N ILE A 22 0.33 -17.86 -6.78
CA ILE A 22 0.15 -17.75 -8.22
C ILE A 22 1.04 -18.79 -8.87
N ARG A 23 0.45 -19.65 -9.71
CA ARG A 23 1.14 -20.79 -10.36
C ARG A 23 1.87 -21.70 -9.36
N GLY A 24 1.30 -21.85 -8.16
CA GLY A 24 1.89 -22.63 -7.07
C GLY A 24 3.08 -21.98 -6.36
N THR A 25 3.41 -20.72 -6.67
CA THR A 25 4.46 -19.95 -5.96
C THR A 25 3.80 -18.92 -5.06
N GLU A 26 4.27 -18.81 -3.81
CA GLU A 26 3.78 -17.80 -2.88
C GLU A 26 4.20 -16.39 -3.31
N VAL A 27 3.25 -15.47 -3.30
CA VAL A 27 3.47 -14.05 -3.57
C VAL A 27 3.82 -13.35 -2.25
N PRO A 28 4.97 -12.64 -2.18
CA PRO A 28 5.35 -11.90 -0.98
C PRO A 28 4.32 -10.82 -0.65
N GLN A 29 3.93 -10.75 0.63
CA GLN A 29 3.04 -9.69 1.14
C GLN A 29 3.77 -8.33 1.20
N ASP A 30 5.10 -8.33 1.28
CA ASP A 30 5.91 -7.10 1.26
C ASP A 30 6.19 -6.62 -0.17
N THR A 31 5.32 -5.72 -0.64
CA THR A 31 5.43 -5.13 -1.99
C THR A 31 6.19 -3.81 -1.96
N ARG A 32 6.68 -3.35 -3.12
CA ARG A 32 7.29 -2.01 -3.24
C ARG A 32 6.33 -0.90 -2.79
N GLN A 33 5.05 -1.05 -3.10
CA GLN A 33 3.99 -0.12 -2.71
C GLN A 33 3.85 -0.06 -1.19
N LEU A 34 3.83 -1.22 -0.52
CA LEU A 34 3.79 -1.30 0.95
C LEU A 34 4.99 -0.59 1.57
N ARG A 35 6.20 -0.86 1.07
CA ARG A 35 7.43 -0.20 1.52
C ARG A 35 7.42 1.32 1.31
N LEU A 36 6.84 1.79 0.21
CA LEU A 36 6.69 3.24 -0.04
C LEU A 36 5.66 3.85 0.89
N ARG A 37 4.50 3.21 1.08
CA ARG A 37 3.49 3.63 2.06
C ARG A 37 4.12 3.76 3.44
N ASP A 38 4.83 2.74 3.91
CA ASP A 38 5.42 2.71 5.24
C ASP A 38 6.52 3.77 5.39
N ARG A 39 7.33 3.98 4.34
CA ARG A 39 8.32 5.08 4.27
C ARG A 39 7.67 6.46 4.44
N TYR A 40 6.50 6.68 3.85
CA TYR A 40 5.80 7.96 3.91
C TYR A 40 4.71 8.03 4.99
N LYS A 41 4.51 6.97 5.78
CA LYS A 41 3.47 6.92 6.83
C LYS A 41 3.81 7.84 8.00
N ASN A 42 5.09 7.95 8.34
CA ASN A 42 5.59 8.82 9.40
C ASN A 42 6.03 10.15 8.80
N PHE A 43 5.11 11.10 8.73
CA PHE A 43 5.42 12.46 8.30
C PHE A 43 6.11 13.22 9.44
N THR A 44 7.44 13.34 9.39
CA THR A 44 8.15 14.39 10.14
C THR A 44 8.11 15.67 9.30
N PRO A 45 7.50 16.79 9.77
CA PRO A 45 7.58 18.06 9.06
C PRO A 45 9.05 18.46 8.82
N GLY A 46 9.46 18.51 7.54
CA GLY A 46 10.85 18.81 7.14
C GLY A 46 11.62 17.65 6.47
N GLU A 47 11.22 16.39 6.67
CA GLU A 47 11.86 15.21 6.04
C GLU A 47 11.20 14.77 4.72
N VAL A 48 10.28 15.57 4.19
CA VAL A 48 9.67 15.26 2.90
C VAL A 48 10.72 15.38 1.77
N PRO A 49 10.63 14.53 0.72
CA PRO A 49 11.46 14.70 -0.47
C PRO A 49 11.36 16.13 -1.00
N PRO A 50 12.42 16.68 -1.64
CA PRO A 50 12.43 18.06 -2.11
C PRO A 50 11.18 18.47 -2.92
N ALA A 51 10.57 17.53 -3.65
CA ALA A 51 9.36 17.72 -4.46
C ALA A 51 8.08 18.05 -3.65
N TYR A 52 8.06 17.81 -2.34
CA TYR A 52 6.91 18.08 -1.45
C TYR A 52 7.21 19.19 -0.43
N ARG A 53 8.45 19.71 -0.43
CA ARG A 53 8.92 20.67 0.57
C ARG A 53 8.35 22.07 0.33
N HIS A 54 8.08 22.39 -0.92
CA HIS A 54 7.16 23.45 -1.33
C HIS A 54 5.83 22.73 -1.54
N GLY A 55 4.85 22.96 -0.67
CA GLY A 55 3.65 22.13 -0.59
C GLY A 55 3.04 21.90 -1.98
N PRO A 56 2.58 20.67 -2.29
CA PRO A 56 1.93 20.43 -3.56
C PRO A 56 0.66 21.29 -3.59
N THR A 57 0.46 22.08 -4.63
CA THR A 57 -0.91 22.48 -5.00
C THR A 57 -1.68 21.16 -5.17
N PRO A 58 -2.70 20.89 -4.35
CA PRO A 58 -3.49 19.67 -4.52
C PRO A 58 -4.12 19.70 -5.91
N PRO A 59 -4.19 18.57 -6.64
CA PRO A 59 -4.92 18.53 -7.90
C PRO A 59 -6.39 18.89 -7.62
N GLY A 60 -6.80 20.08 -8.07
CA GLY A 60 -8.14 20.65 -7.83
C GLY A 60 -8.17 22.02 -7.14
N ALA A 61 -7.04 22.54 -6.64
CA ALA A 61 -6.96 23.93 -6.18
C ALA A 61 -6.62 24.85 -7.36
N THR A 62 -7.64 25.46 -7.96
CA THR A 62 -7.49 26.61 -8.90
C THR A 62 -6.95 27.81 -8.12
N PRO A 63 -6.11 28.68 -8.74
CA PRO A 63 -5.48 29.84 -8.07
C PRO A 63 -6.45 30.79 -7.35
#